data_AF-A3JNJ6-F1
#
_entry.id   AF-A3JNJ6-F1
#
_cell.length_a   1.000
_cell.length_b   1.000
_cell.length_c   1.000
_cell.angle_alpha   90.00
_cell.angle_beta   90.00
_cell.angle_gamma   90.00
#
_symmetry.space_group_name_H-M   'P 1'
#
loop_
_entity.id
_entity.type
_entity.pdbx_description
1 polymer ?
#
loop_
_entity_poly.entity_id
_entity_poly.type
_entity_poly.pdbx_seq_one_letter_code
_entity_poly.pdbx_strand_id
1 'polypeptide(L)' 'MGQEWILDVLADIRRFAVNNRMPQLAEQLDDALMVATTEMASNANSAGQELGLASVTNAEQTGSVYRSVAAGEDA' A
#
# COMPACT_ATOMS: atom_id res chain seq x y z
N MET A 1 7.24 8.37 15.24
CA MET A 1 8.56 8.95 14.91
C MET A 1 9.12 8.08 13.82
N GLY A 2 8.83 8.43 12.56
CA GLY A 2 8.97 7.55 11.41
C GLY A 2 10.41 7.35 10.95
N GLN A 3 10.56 6.51 9.93
CA GLN A 3 11.80 6.25 9.22
C GLN A 3 12.25 7.47 8.38
N GLU A 4 11.52 8.58 8.39
CA GLU A 4 11.71 9.76 7.52
C GLU A 4 13.13 10.36 7.61
N TRP A 5 13.80 10.25 8.77
CA TRP A 5 15.18 10.72 8.96
C TRP A 5 16.17 10.08 7.98
N ILE A 6 15.88 8.87 7.47
CA ILE A 6 16.78 8.18 6.53
C ILE A 6 16.78 8.85 5.16
N LEU A 7 15.69 9.52 4.75
CA LEU A 7 15.62 10.22 3.46
C LEU A 7 16.59 11.40 3.44
N ASP A 8 16.64 12.16 4.53
CA ASP A 8 17.57 13.28 4.67
C ASP A 8 19.02 12.79 4.63
N VAL A 9 19.34 11.69 5.36
CA VAL A 9 20.68 11.09 5.37
C VAL A 9 21.08 10.59 3.97
N LEU A 10 20.19 9.88 3.27
CA LEU A 10 20.47 9.38 1.92
C LEU A 10 20.68 10.55 0.93
N ALA A 11 19.89 11.62 1.05
CA ALA A 11 20.06 12.82 0.23
C ALA A 11 21.42 13.50 0.48
N ASP A 12 21.88 13.56 1.73
CA ASP A 12 23.17 14.15 2.07
C ASP A 12 24.35 13.30 1.58
N ILE A 13 24.29 11.97 1.71
CA ILE A 13 25.32 11.07 1.16
C ILE A 13 25.34 11.17 -0.37
N ARG A 14 24.18 11.31 -1.02
CA ARG A 14 24.11 11.50 -2.47
C ARG A 14 24.80 12.80 -2.90
N ARG A 15 24.54 13.91 -2.20
CA ARG A 15 25.22 15.19 -2.45
C ARG A 15 26.74 15.05 -2.28
N PHE A 16 27.18 14.34 -1.24
CA PHE A 16 28.59 14.02 -1.06
C PHE A 16 29.15 13.23 -2.25
N ALA A 17 28.46 12.19 -2.72
CA ALA A 17 28.90 11.38 -3.86
C ALA A 17 29.03 12.21 -5.16
N VAL A 18 28.07 13.09 -5.43
CA VAL A 18 28.10 14.01 -6.58
C VAL A 18 29.30 14.96 -6.48
N ASN A 19 29.49 15.61 -5.32
CA ASN A 19 30.57 16.56 -5.09
C ASN A 19 31.96 15.92 -5.21
N ASN A 20 32.07 14.63 -4.89
CA ASN A 20 33.33 13.88 -4.93
C ASN A 20 33.52 13.06 -6.22
N ARG A 21 32.68 13.29 -7.25
CA ARG A 21 32.76 12.58 -8.55
C ARG A 21 32.70 11.06 -8.42
N MET A 22 31.79 10.56 -7.58
CA MET A 22 31.51 9.14 -7.38
C MET A 22 30.19 8.76 -8.06
N PRO A 23 30.12 8.68 -9.41
CA PRO A 23 28.86 8.58 -10.14
C PRO A 23 28.10 7.28 -9.85
N GLN A 24 28.80 6.15 -9.76
CA GLN A 24 28.18 4.85 -9.46
C GLN A 24 27.53 4.85 -8.06
N LEU A 25 28.16 5.51 -7.09
CA LEU A 25 27.58 5.64 -5.74
C LEU A 25 26.36 6.55 -5.75
N ALA A 26 26.39 7.65 -6.49
CA ALA A 26 25.24 8.54 -6.62
C ALA A 26 24.03 7.83 -7.27
N GLU A 27 24.26 7.01 -8.30
CA GLU A 27 23.24 6.17 -8.94
C GLU A 27 22.62 5.15 -7.97
N GLN A 28 23.45 4.42 -7.23
CA GLN A 28 22.97 3.47 -6.21
C GLN A 28 22.15 4.16 -5.11
N LEU A 29 22.49 5.41 -4.76
CA LEU A 29 21.75 6.19 -3.78
C LEU A 29 20.43 6.74 -4.35
N ASP A 30 20.35 7.02 -5.66
CA ASP A 30 19.09 7.34 -6.33
C ASP A 30 18.11 6.16 -6.28
N ASP A 31 18.58 4.94 -6.54
CA ASP A 31 17.76 3.73 -6.40
C ASP A 31 17.31 3.51 -4.95
N ALA A 32 18.21 3.68 -3.98
CA ALA A 32 17.89 3.53 -2.56
C ALA A 32 16.86 4.57 -2.10
N LEU A 33 16.95 5.82 -2.56
CA LEU A 33 15.96 6.87 -2.29
C LEU A 33 14.59 6.50 -2.87
N MET A 34 14.53 5.95 -4.10
CA MET A 34 13.28 5.51 -4.71
C MET A 34 12.60 4.38 -3.92
N VAL A 35 13.38 3.37 -3.48
CA VAL A 35 12.84 2.27 -2.66
C VAL A 35 12.37 2.81 -1.31
N ALA A 36 13.19 3.61 -0.62
CA ALA A 36 12.86 4.13 0.69
C ALA A 36 11.58 4.99 0.67
N THR A 37 11.42 5.87 -0.33
CA THR A 37 10.21 6.70 -0.50
C THR A 37 8.98 5.85 -0.79
N THR A 38 9.10 4.81 -1.62
CA THR A 38 8.00 3.88 -1.94
C THR A 38 7.55 3.10 -0.71
N GLU A 39 8.49 2.57 0.07
CA GLU A 39 8.19 1.80 1.28
C GLU A 39 7.57 2.70 2.37
N MET A 40 8.06 3.93 2.55
CA MET A 40 7.48 4.87 3.50
C MET A 40 6.07 5.33 3.13
N ALA A 41 5.81 5.58 1.84
CA ALA A 41 4.47 5.88 1.35
C ALA A 41 3.51 4.69 1.53
N SER A 42 3.99 3.46 1.33
CA SER A 42 3.22 2.23 1.55
C SER A 42 2.91 2.02 3.03
N ASN A 43 3.87 2.24 3.92
CA ASN A 43 3.68 2.15 5.38
C ASN A 43 2.68 3.19 5.89
N ALA A 44 2.63 4.39 5.30
CA ALA A 44 1.63 5.40 5.61
C ALA A 44 0.20 4.95 5.20
N ASN A 45 0.06 4.26 4.08
CA ASN A 45 -1.24 3.73 3.62
C ASN A 45 -1.71 2.53 4.45
N SER A 46 -0.80 1.67 4.92
CA SER A 46 -1.13 0.54 5.80
C SER A 46 -1.69 0.99 7.15
N ALA A 47 -1.18 2.10 7.70
CA ALA A 47 -1.71 2.71 8.92
C ALA A 47 -3.13 3.30 8.73
N GLY A 48 -3.49 3.69 7.51
CA GLY A 48 -4.85 4.12 7.15
C GLY A 48 -5.83 2.97 6.89
N GLN A 49 -5.33 1.76 6.60
CA GLN A 49 -6.15 0.61 6.24
C GLN A 49 -6.70 -0.16 7.45
N GLU A 50 -6.11 -0.01 8.64
CA GLU A 50 -6.64 -0.56 9.90
C GLU A 50 -7.96 0.11 10.35
N LEU A 51 -8.19 1.37 9.95
CA LEU A 51 -9.40 2.14 10.29
C LEU A 51 -10.47 2.16 9.18
N GLY A 52 -10.32 1.37 8.11
CA GLY A 52 -11.09 1.52 6.88
C GLY A 52 -11.71 0.27 6.27
N LEU A 53 -11.62 -0.92 6.87
CA LEU A 53 -12.28 -2.12 6.35
C LEU A 53 -13.65 -2.37 6.99
N ALA A 54 -14.49 -1.35 6.98
CA ALA A 54 -15.94 -1.48 7.10
C ALA A 54 -16.60 -0.96 5.81
N SER A 55 -16.32 -1.62 4.70
CA SER A 55 -17.16 -1.52 3.50
C SER A 55 -17.13 -2.83 2.72
N VAL A 56 -17.67 -3.88 3.36
CA VAL A 56 -18.51 -4.85 2.63
C VAL A 56 -19.93 -4.57 3.08
N THR A 57 -20.57 -3.58 2.47
CA THR A 57 -22.02 -3.62 2.27
C THR A 57 -22.23 -4.16 0.88
N ASN A 58 -22.50 -5.46 0.79
CA ASN A 58 -22.98 -6.08 -0.44
C ASN A 58 -24.40 -5.53 -0.72
N ALA A 59 -24.44 -4.47 -1.52
CA ALA A 59 -25.60 -4.03 -2.30
C ALA A 59 -25.04 -3.90 -3.73
N GLU A 60 -25.49 -4.60 -4.76
CA GLU A 60 -26.81 -5.19 -5.04
C GLU A 60 -26.66 -6.36 -6.05
N GLN A 61 -27.71 -7.20 -6.07
CA GLN A 61 -28.21 -8.01 -7.19
C GLN A 61 -27.25 -8.92 -7.98
N THR A 62 -27.50 -10.24 -7.96
CA THR A 62 -28.06 -10.97 -9.13
C THR A 62 -28.47 -12.40 -8.75
N GLY A 63 -29.79 -12.64 -8.80
CA GLY A 63 -30.46 -13.84 -9.32
C GLY A 63 -30.11 -15.23 -8.75
N SER A 64 -31.04 -15.81 -7.99
CA SER A 64 -31.72 -17.06 -8.37
C SER A 64 -32.50 -17.62 -7.18
N VAL A 65 -33.73 -17.14 -7.02
CA VAL A 65 -34.72 -17.77 -6.12
C VAL A 65 -35.41 -18.87 -6.92
N TYR A 66 -34.95 -20.11 -6.77
CA TYR A 66 -35.80 -21.28 -6.99
C TYR A 66 -36.13 -21.89 -5.64
N ARG A 67 -37.12 -21.29 -4.96
CA ARG A 67 -37.94 -22.00 -3.97
C ARG A 67 -39.04 -22.71 -4.76
N SER A 68 -38.91 -24.03 -4.87
CA SER A 68 -40.04 -24.90 -5.20
C SER A 68 -39.80 -26.28 -4.60
N VAL A 69 -40.25 -26.46 -3.36
CA VAL A 69 -40.80 -27.74 -2.90
C VAL A 69 -42.14 -27.43 -2.25
N ALA A 70 -43.14 -28.14 -2.75
CA ALA A 70 -44.55 -27.83 -2.70
C ALA A 70 -45.13 -27.85 -1.28
N ALA A 71 -46.13 -26.99 -1.10
CA ALA A 71 -47.12 -27.07 -0.03
C ALA A 71 -48.03 -28.30 -0.22
N GLY A 72 -48.60 -28.79 0.89
CA GLY A 72 -49.85 -29.54 0.87
C GLY A 72 -49.85 -30.84 1.69
N GLU A 73 -49.82 -30.72 3.01
CA GLU A 73 -50.43 -31.72 3.89
C GLU A 73 -51.92 -31.38 3.98
N ASP A 74 -52.78 -32.18 3.35
CA ASP A 74 -54.24 -32.18 3.58
C ASP A 74 -54.76 -33.61 3.39
N ALA A 75 -55.05 -34.30 4.51
CA ALA A 75 -55.94 -35.47 4.58
C ALA A 75 -56.61 -35.52 5.95
#